data_AF-A0A7X7RVJ5-F1
#
_entry.id   AF-A0A7X7RVJ5-F1
#
_cell.length_a   1.000
_cell.length_b   1.000
_cell.length_c   1.000
_cell.angle_alpha   90.00
_cell.angle_beta   90.00
_cell.angle_gamma   90.00
#
_symmetry.space_group_name_H-M   'P 1'
#
loop_
_entity.id
_entity.type
_entity.pdbx_description
1 polymer ?
#
loop_
_entity_poly.entity_id
_entity_poly.type
_entity_poly.pdbx_seq_one_letter_code
_entity_poly.pdbx_strand_id
1 'polypeptide(L)'
;AQIENLVGAVGISENGISFEALDGEPVYIVFLILAPTKSIGLHLKALAKIARLLKDKTFRNALRKASSVSEIFNIIKEDEEKLTQVS
;
A
#
# COMPACT_ATOMS: atom_id res chain seq x y z
N ALA A 1 -13.52 19.46 -5.27
CA ALA A 1 -14.36 18.29 -4.88
C ALA A 1 -13.85 17.76 -3.55
N GLN A 2 -14.75 17.46 -2.60
CA GLN A 2 -14.40 16.85 -1.32
C GLN A 2 -14.79 15.38 -1.36
N ILE A 3 -13.92 14.49 -0.87
CA ILE A 3 -14.21 13.06 -0.78
C ILE A 3 -14.96 12.75 0.51
N GLU A 4 -15.91 11.81 0.44
CA GLU A 4 -16.76 11.43 1.58
C GLU A 4 -16.17 10.28 2.41
N ASN A 5 -15.38 9.41 1.76
CA ASN A 5 -14.78 8.24 2.36
C ASN A 5 -13.26 8.25 2.22
N LEU A 6 -12.59 7.43 3.04
CA LEU A 6 -11.18 7.11 2.83
C LEU A 6 -11.06 6.35 1.50
N VAL A 7 -10.20 6.85 0.61
CA VAL A 7 -9.88 6.21 -0.66
C VAL A 7 -8.40 5.91 -0.70
N GLY A 8 -8.06 4.71 -1.18
CA GLY A 8 -6.69 4.30 -1.42
C GLY A 8 -6.45 4.01 -2.90
N ALA A 9 -5.22 4.21 -3.36
CA ALA A 9 -4.75 3.67 -4.64
C ALA A 9 -3.37 3.04 -4.43
N VAL A 10 -3.08 1.99 -5.19
CA VAL A 10 -1.77 1.36 -5.25
C VAL A 10 -1.28 1.38 -6.70
N GLY A 11 -0.05 1.86 -6.89
CA GLY A 11 0.67 1.81 -8.14
C GLY A 11 1.88 0.90 -7.99
N ILE A 12 2.09 0.04 -8.98
CA ILE A 12 3.25 -0.86 -9.04
C ILE A 12 3.96 -0.60 -10.36
N SER A 13 5.24 -0.22 -10.29
CA SER A 13 6.10 -0.06 -11.46
C SER A 13 6.97 -1.29 -11.60
N GLU A 14 6.92 -1.95 -12.76
CA GLU A 14 7.76 -3.11 -13.06
C GLU A 14 9.26 -2.75 -13.07
N ASN A 15 9.58 -1.60 -13.68
CA ASN A 15 10.95 -1.12 -13.86
C ASN A 15 11.41 -0.16 -12.76
N GLY A 16 10.54 0.13 -11.78
CA GLY A 16 10.76 1.19 -10.80
C GLY A 16 10.60 2.59 -11.42
N ILE A 17 10.54 3.60 -10.56
CA ILE A 17 10.53 5.01 -10.95
C ILE A 17 11.62 5.76 -10.20
N SER A 18 12.24 6.74 -10.86
CA SER A 18 13.12 7.69 -10.17
C SER A 18 12.25 8.61 -9.32
N PHE A 19 12.42 8.52 -8.00
CA PHE A 19 11.60 9.24 -7.03
C PHE A 19 12.44 9.83 -5.89
N GLU A 20 13.74 10.01 -6.12
CA GLU A 20 14.67 10.59 -5.13
C GLU A 20 14.55 9.94 -3.73
N ALA A 21 14.42 8.61 -3.71
CA ALA A 21 14.35 7.87 -2.46
C ALA A 21 15.61 8.11 -1.61
N LEU A 22 15.47 8.05 -0.29
CA LEU A 22 16.57 8.35 0.66
C LEU A 22 17.79 7.43 0.49
N ASP A 23 17.57 6.21 0.02
CA ASP A 23 18.61 5.22 -0.29
C ASP A 23 19.16 5.34 -1.71
N GLY A 24 18.58 6.22 -2.55
CA GLY A 24 18.92 6.38 -3.95
C GLY A 24 18.37 5.29 -4.87
N GLU A 25 17.62 4.32 -4.34
CA GLU A 25 17.08 3.20 -5.13
C GLU A 25 15.79 3.58 -5.87
N PRO A 26 15.48 2.93 -7.01
CA PRO A 26 14.20 3.13 -7.68
C PRO A 26 13.00 2.72 -6.80
N VAL A 27 11.91 3.48 -6.87
CA VAL A 27 10.66 3.15 -6.16
C VAL A 27 9.79 2.26 -7.03
N TYR A 28 9.35 1.12 -6.49
CA TYR A 28 8.55 0.14 -7.24
C TYR A 28 7.08 0.12 -6.83
N ILE A 29 6.77 0.50 -5.58
CA ILE A 29 5.43 0.42 -5.02
C ILE A 29 5.08 1.78 -4.43
N VAL A 30 3.95 2.34 -4.86
CA VAL A 30 3.44 3.62 -4.38
C VAL A 30 2.02 3.40 -3.84
N PHE A 31 1.79 3.84 -2.60
CA PHE A 31 0.45 3.90 -2.03
C PHE A 31 0.02 5.36 -1.92
N LEU A 32 -1.18 5.66 -2.39
CA LEU A 32 -1.87 6.93 -2.18
C LEU A 32 -3.02 6.70 -1.22
N ILE A 33 -3.16 7.57 -0.22
CA ILE A 33 -4.30 7.58 0.68
C ILE A 33 -4.90 8.99 0.66
N LEU A 34 -6.20 9.07 0.41
CA LEU A 34 -6.98 10.29 0.46
C LEU A 34 -8.05 10.11 1.54
N ALA A 35 -8.08 11.03 2.51
CA ALA A 35 -9.05 10.99 3.59
C ALA A 35 -9.87 12.29 3.64
N PRO A 36 -11.17 12.23 4.03
CA PRO A 36 -11.94 13.43 4.27
C PRO A 36 -11.28 14.30 5.34
N THR A 37 -11.29 15.62 5.17
CA THR A 37 -10.68 16.58 6.11
C THR A 37 -11.18 16.46 7.55
N LYS A 38 -12.40 15.96 7.75
CA LYS A 38 -13.01 15.74 9.06
C LYS A 38 -12.62 14.41 9.73
N SER A 39 -11.93 13.52 9.01
CA SER A 39 -11.55 12.19 9.50
C SER A 39 -10.21 12.22 10.26
N ILE A 40 -10.27 12.69 11.51
CA ILE A 40 -9.09 12.76 12.37
C ILE A 40 -8.59 11.33 12.65
N GLY A 41 -7.32 11.06 12.31
CA GLY A 41 -6.63 9.81 12.63
C GLY A 41 -6.96 8.60 11.76
N LEU A 42 -8.00 8.63 10.92
CA LEU A 42 -8.32 7.50 10.03
C LEU A 42 -7.20 7.26 9.01
N HIS A 43 -6.67 8.32 8.42
CA HIS A 43 -5.53 8.25 7.50
C HIS A 43 -4.26 7.73 8.19
N LEU A 44 -4.01 8.09 9.45
CA LEU A 44 -2.87 7.60 10.22
C LEU A 44 -2.98 6.10 10.49
N LYS A 45 -4.17 5.61 10.85
CA LYS A 45 -4.41 4.16 11.02
C LYS A 45 -4.17 3.40 9.71
N ALA A 46 -4.69 3.92 8.59
CA ALA A 46 -4.47 3.33 7.28
C ALA A 46 -2.98 3.32 6.89
N LEU A 47 -2.28 4.44 7.08
CA LEU A 47 -0.85 4.56 6.82
C LEU A 47 -0.03 3.59 7.68
N ALA A 48 -0.36 3.44 8.97
CA ALA A 48 0.32 2.51 9.85
C ALA A 48 0.15 1.05 9.40
N LYS A 49 -1.05 0.67 8.95
CA LYS A 49 -1.29 -0.66 8.36
C LYS A 49 -0.44 -0.88 7.11
N ILE A 50 -0.45 0.06 6.17
CA ILE A 50 0.35 -0.03 4.94
C ILE A 50 1.84 -0.11 5.24
N ALA A 51 2.34 0.72 6.17
CA ALA A 51 3.74 0.67 6.59
C ALA A 51 4.11 -0.68 7.22
N ARG A 52 3.18 -1.33 7.95
CA ARG A 52 3.39 -2.68 8.49
C ARG A 52 3.46 -3.72 7.38
N LEU A 53 2.53 -3.69 6.42
CA LEU A 53 2.52 -4.59 5.25
C LEU A 53 3.83 -4.49 4.46
N LEU A 54 4.26 -3.25 4.17
CA LEU A 54 5.47 -2.98 3.39
C LEU A 54 6.79 -3.37 4.08
N LYS A 55 6.80 -3.63 5.39
CA LYS A 55 7.99 -4.18 6.06
C LYS A 55 8.29 -5.62 5.61
N ASP A 56 7.27 -6.40 5.26
CA ASP A 56 7.48 -7.75 4.78
C ASP A 56 8.07 -7.74 3.36
N LYS A 57 9.22 -8.40 3.21
CA LYS A 57 9.90 -8.57 1.92
C LYS A 57 9.11 -9.51 1.00
N THR A 58 8.47 -10.54 1.55
CA THR A 58 7.66 -11.51 0.81
C THR A 58 6.46 -10.82 0.19
N PHE A 59 5.74 -10.02 0.97
CA PHE A 59 4.63 -9.18 0.51
C PHE A 59 5.04 -8.25 -0.63
N ARG A 60 6.12 -7.48 -0.46
CA ARG A 60 6.64 -6.58 -1.50
C ARG A 60 7.01 -7.32 -2.79
N ASN A 61 7.63 -8.49 -2.67
CA ASN A 61 8.01 -9.30 -3.82
C ASN A 61 6.79 -9.88 -4.54
N ALA A 62 5.76 -10.29 -3.80
CA ALA A 62 4.50 -10.77 -4.38
C ALA A 62 3.83 -9.65 -5.19
N LEU A 63 3.69 -8.45 -4.60
CA LEU A 63 3.15 -7.29 -5.29
C LEU A 63 3.91 -6.96 -6.58
N ARG A 64 5.24 -6.98 -6.56
CA ARG A 64 6.07 -6.70 -7.75
C ARG A 64 5.95 -7.74 -8.86
N LYS A 65 5.49 -8.96 -8.54
CA LYS A 65 5.31 -10.05 -9.52
C LYS A 65 3.87 -10.19 -9.99
N ALA A 66 2.94 -9.46 -9.36
CA ALA A 66 1.54 -9.54 -9.70
C ALA A 66 1.30 -9.08 -11.14
N SER A 67 0.57 -9.89 -11.88
CA SER A 67 0.30 -9.74 -13.31
C SER A 67 -1.06 -9.10 -13.60
N SER A 68 -1.87 -8.88 -12.56
CA SER A 68 -3.21 -8.31 -12.69
C SER A 68 -3.67 -7.56 -11.44
N VAL A 69 -4.65 -6.67 -11.62
CA VAL A 69 -5.29 -5.94 -10.52
C VAL A 69 -5.93 -6.89 -9.50
N SER A 70 -6.54 -7.99 -9.97
CA SER A 70 -7.15 -9.00 -9.09
C SER A 70 -6.11 -9.70 -8.23
N GLU A 71 -4.93 -10.00 -8.78
CA GLU A 71 -3.83 -10.62 -8.04
C GLU A 71 -3.29 -9.67 -6.97
N ILE A 72 -3.10 -8.38 -7.30
CA ILE A 72 -2.70 -7.34 -6.34
C ILE A 72 -3.70 -7.28 -5.18
N PHE A 73 -5.00 -7.27 -5.50
CA PHE A 73 -6.05 -7.19 -4.49
C PHE A 73 -6.04 -8.42 -3.56
N ASN A 74 -5.87 -9.63 -4.12
CA ASN A 74 -5.78 -10.86 -3.35
C ASN A 74 -4.56 -10.88 -2.42
N ILE A 75 -3.38 -10.46 -2.91
CA ILE A 75 -2.15 -10.37 -2.10
C ILE A 75 -2.37 -9.46 -0.89
N ILE A 76 -2.98 -8.28 -1.09
CA ILE A 76 -3.28 -7.33 0.00
C ILE A 76 -4.25 -7.94 1.00
N LYS A 77 -5.31 -8.59 0.51
CA LYS A 77 -6.34 -9.21 1.35
C LYS A 77 -5.79 -10.35 2.20
N GLU A 78 -5.03 -11.26 1.60
CA GLU A 78 -4.43 -12.40 2.32
C GLU A 78 -3.46 -11.95 3.41
N ASP A 79 -2.68 -10.90 3.15
CA ASP A 79 -1.75 -10.36 4.14
C ASP A 79 -2.49 -9.67 5.29
N GLU A 80 -3.54 -8.90 5.01
CA GLU A 80 -4.39 -8.31 6.05
C GLU A 80 -5.05 -9.41 6.91
N GLU A 81 -5.55 -10.50 6.32
CA GLU A 81 -6.10 -11.63 7.05
C GLU A 81 -5.07 -12.29 7.99
N LYS A 82 -3.83 -12.50 7.52
CA LYS A 82 -2.73 -12.99 8.36
C LYS A 82 -2.45 -12.05 9.53
N LEU A 83 -2.47 -10.74 9.31
CA LEU A 83 -2.25 -9.76 10.38
C LEU A 83 -3.38 -9.74 11.42
N THR A 84 -4.60 -10.10 11.02
CA THR A 84 -5.79 -10.06 11.89
C THR A 84 -5.96 -11.35 12.70
N GLN A 85 -5.41 -12.48 12.25
CA GLN A 85 -5.42 -13.76 12.98
C GLN A 85 -4.31 -13.91 14.03
N VAL A 86 -3.36 -12.97 14.09
CA VAL A 86 -2.23 -12.97 15.05
C VAL A 86 -2.48 -11.93 16.16
N SER A 87 -3.73 -11.58 16.44
CA SER A 87 -4.15 -10.63 17.50
C SER A 87 -5.32 -11.16 18.29
#